data_AF-A0A920R2R0-F1
#
_entry.id   AF-A0A920R2R0-F1
#
_cell.length_a   1.000
_cell.length_b   1.000
_cell.length_c   1.000
_cell.angle_alpha   90.00
_cell.angle_beta   90.00
_cell.angle_gamma   90.00
#
_symmetry.space_group_name_H-M   'P 1'
#
loop_
_entity.id
_entity.type
_entity.pdbx_description
1 polymer ?
#
loop_
_entity_poly.entity_id
_entity_poly.type
_entity_poly.pdbx_seq_one_letter_code
_entity_poly.pdbx_strand_id
1 'polypeptide(L)'
;MIESFNPWLIFNQYSQSLNFRLVSFDARQSSVSMKQAAWLTAFWWGVATVCGIWIFTAGSPHQGINYATAFVVEKALSVDNLFVFLVIFTYFGLQIVPA
;
A
#
# COMPACT_ATOMS: atom_id res chain seq x y z
N MET A 1 -39.31 -2.93 11.37
CA MET A 1 -38.40 -3.86 12.06
C MET A 1 -37.12 -4.03 11.22
N ILE A 2 -36.39 -2.95 10.93
CA ILE A 2 -35.11 -2.96 10.19
C ILE A 2 -34.22 -1.82 10.76
N GLU A 3 -34.05 -1.82 12.07
CA GLU A 3 -33.28 -0.81 12.80
C GLU A 3 -32.20 -1.56 13.60
N SER A 4 -31.10 -1.91 12.93
CA SER A 4 -29.77 -2.20 13.53
C SER A 4 -28.79 -2.87 12.54
N PHE A 5 -28.77 -2.47 11.26
CA PHE A 5 -27.70 -2.95 10.36
C PHE A 5 -26.40 -2.22 10.72
N ASN A 6 -25.66 -2.77 11.68
CA ASN A 6 -24.45 -2.17 12.24
C ASN A 6 -23.35 -2.13 11.15
N PRO A 7 -22.97 -0.94 10.63
CA PRO A 7 -21.96 -0.83 9.58
C PRO A 7 -20.62 -1.46 9.96
N TRP A 8 -20.33 -1.54 11.27
CA TRP A 8 -19.16 -2.22 11.80
C TRP A 8 -19.13 -3.72 11.52
N LEU A 9 -20.27 -4.42 11.53
CA LEU A 9 -20.33 -5.85 11.23
C LEU A 9 -20.02 -6.12 9.75
N ILE A 10 -20.53 -5.26 8.85
CA ILE A 10 -20.26 -5.36 7.42
C ILE A 10 -18.77 -5.11 7.14
N PHE A 11 -18.21 -4.06 7.74
CA PHE A 11 -16.80 -3.70 7.58
C PHE A 11 -15.86 -4.82 8.05
N ASN A 12 -16.19 -5.46 9.19
CA ASN A 12 -15.40 -6.56 9.72
C ASN A 12 -15.49 -7.81 8.84
N GLN A 13 -16.70 -8.15 8.37
CA GLN A 13 -16.91 -9.29 7.48
C GLN A 13 -16.19 -9.11 6.14
N TYR A 14 -16.19 -7.89 5.59
CA TYR A 14 -15.49 -7.57 4.35
C TYR A 14 -13.97 -7.71 4.50
N SER A 15 -13.42 -7.19 5.60
CA SER A 15 -11.99 -7.29 5.92
C SER A 15 -11.51 -8.74 6.01
N GLN A 16 -12.31 -9.62 6.63
CA GLN A 16 -11.98 -11.05 6.74
C GLN A 16 -12.00 -11.78 5.40
N SER A 17 -12.96 -11.43 4.53
CA SER A 17 -13.04 -12.01 3.18
C SER A 17 -11.83 -11.64 2.31
N LEU A 18 -11.29 -10.43 2.51
CA LEU A 18 -10.10 -9.94 1.80
C LEU A 18 -8.84 -10.68 2.26
N ASN A 19 -8.66 -10.87 3.57
CA ASN A 19 -7.56 -11.65 4.13
C ASN A 19 -7.54 -13.09 3.61
N PHE A 20 -8.70 -13.75 3.59
CA PHE A 20 -8.81 -15.11 3.06
C PHE A 20 -8.43 -15.19 1.57
N ARG A 21 -8.87 -14.20 0.78
CA ARG A 21 -8.56 -14.14 -0.65
C ARG A 21 -7.07 -13.93 -0.90
N LEU A 22 -6.42 -13.03 -0.17
CA LEU A 22 -4.97 -12.80 -0.33
C LEU A 22 -4.14 -14.04 0.05
N VAL A 23 -4.49 -14.73 1.14
CA VAL A 23 -3.80 -15.96 1.57
C VAL A 23 -3.98 -17.12 0.59
N SER A 24 -5.15 -17.23 -0.05
CA SER A 24 -5.45 -18.34 -0.97
C SER A 24 -4.73 -18.27 -2.33
N PHE A 25 -4.34 -17.07 -2.78
CA PHE A 25 -3.83 -16.87 -4.14
C PHE A 25 -2.31 -16.70 -4.25
N ASP A 26 -1.56 -16.72 -3.14
CA ASP A 26 -0.14 -16.34 -3.13
C ASP A 26 0.86 -17.52 -3.25
N ALA A 27 0.50 -18.55 -4.03
CA ALA A 27 1.32 -19.76 -4.18
C ALA A 27 2.33 -19.72 -5.35
N ARG A 28 2.54 -18.56 -6.00
CA ARG A 28 3.49 -18.43 -7.13
C ARG A 28 4.15 -17.05 -7.16
N GLN A 29 5.03 -16.76 -6.22
CA GLN A 29 5.94 -15.62 -6.34
C GLN A 29 7.35 -16.10 -6.61
N SER A 30 7.79 -15.90 -7.86
CA SER A 30 9.19 -15.87 -8.23
C SER A 30 9.90 -14.76 -7.45
N SER A 31 11.08 -15.04 -6.91
CA SER A 31 11.90 -14.08 -6.17
C SER A 31 12.14 -12.82 -7.01
N VAL A 32 11.52 -11.70 -6.61
CA VAL A 32 11.80 -10.40 -7.22
C VAL A 32 13.18 -9.96 -6.73
N SER A 33 14.13 -9.86 -7.65
CA SER A 33 15.47 -9.33 -7.33
C SER A 33 15.34 -7.90 -6.80
N MET A 34 16.22 -7.51 -5.86
CA MET A 34 16.26 -6.16 -5.28
C MET A 34 16.30 -5.06 -6.35
N LYS A 35 17.01 -5.31 -7.46
CA LYS A 35 17.07 -4.38 -8.61
C LYS A 35 15.71 -4.20 -9.27
N GLN A 36 14.94 -5.27 -9.40
CA GLN A 36 13.61 -5.25 -10.01
C GLN A 36 12.58 -4.60 -9.07
N ALA A 37 12.66 -4.86 -7.76
CA ALA A 37 11.81 -4.21 -6.76
C ALA A 37 12.06 -2.69 -6.70
N ALA A 38 13.32 -2.27 -6.72
CA ALA A 38 13.68 -0.85 -6.77
C ALA A 38 13.16 -0.19 -8.06
N TRP A 39 13.29 -0.88 -9.20
CA TRP A 39 12.82 -0.34 -10.48
C TRP A 39 11.29 -0.22 -10.55
N LEU A 40 10.56 -1.22 -10.07
CA LEU A 40 9.11 -1.17 -9.96
C LEU A 40 8.67 -0.01 -9.06
N THR A 41 9.33 0.17 -7.92
CA THR A 41 9.04 1.28 -7.00
C THR A 41 9.24 2.62 -7.68
N ALA A 42 10.39 2.82 -8.35
CA ALA A 42 10.70 4.05 -9.08
C ALA A 42 9.71 4.32 -10.22
N PHE A 43 9.35 3.28 -10.98
CA PHE A 43 8.37 3.39 -12.06
C PHE A 43 7.01 3.91 -11.56
N TRP A 44 6.46 3.30 -10.51
CA TRP A 44 5.19 3.72 -9.94
C TRP A 44 5.24 5.11 -9.30
N TRP A 45 6.37 5.48 -8.70
CA TRP A 45 6.60 6.85 -8.22
C TRP A 45 6.61 7.87 -9.36
N GLY A 46 7.21 7.52 -10.49
CA GLY A 46 7.21 8.33 -11.71
C GLY A 46 5.80 8.54 -12.26
N VAL A 47 5.02 7.46 -12.40
CA VAL A 47 3.61 7.54 -12.82
C VAL A 47 2.80 8.45 -11.90
N ALA A 48 2.93 8.26 -10.58
CA ALA A 48 2.22 9.09 -9.60
C ALA A 48 2.60 10.57 -9.69
N THR A 49 3.88 10.88 -9.97
CA THR A 49 4.38 12.24 -10.13
C THR A 49 3.82 12.90 -11.38
N VAL A 50 3.82 12.17 -12.52
CA VAL A 50 3.23 12.66 -13.77
C VAL A 50 1.75 12.95 -13.61
N CYS A 51 1.00 12.05 -12.97
CA CYS A 51 -0.40 12.28 -12.62
C CYS A 51 -0.57 13.49 -11.69
N GLY A 52 0.30 13.66 -10.70
CA GLY A 52 0.28 14.83 -9.82
C GLY A 52 0.46 16.15 -10.57
N ILE A 53 1.47 16.21 -11.44
CA ILE A 53 1.71 17.39 -12.28
C ILE A 53 0.50 17.67 -13.18
N TRP A 54 -0.08 16.63 -13.79
CA TRP A 54 -1.30 16.76 -14.59
C TRP A 54 -2.48 17.33 -13.79
N ILE A 55 -2.70 16.87 -12.56
CA ILE A 55 -3.75 17.40 -11.68
C ILE A 55 -3.48 18.86 -11.32
N PHE A 56 -2.22 19.22 -11.07
CA PHE A 56 -1.82 20.60 -10.79
C PHE A 56 -2.05 21.55 -11.97
N THR A 57 -1.84 21.10 -13.21
CA THR A 57 -1.98 21.94 -14.40
C THR A 57 -3.40 21.95 -14.99
N ALA A 58 -4.12 20.83 -14.91
CA ALA A 58 -5.49 20.71 -15.44
C ALA A 58 -6.58 21.08 -14.43
N GLY A 59 -6.28 21.00 -13.13
CA GLY A 59 -7.22 21.30 -12.05
C GLY A 59 -6.97 22.65 -11.37
N SER A 60 -7.33 22.74 -10.10
CA SER A 60 -7.01 23.90 -9.24
C SER A 60 -5.79 23.63 -8.36
N PRO A 61 -5.07 24.67 -7.89
CA PRO A 61 -3.96 24.50 -6.95
C PRO A 61 -4.35 23.71 -5.70
N HIS A 62 -5.60 23.85 -5.23
CA HIS A 62 -6.12 23.13 -4.07
C HIS A 62 -6.29 21.62 -4.34
N GLN A 63 -6.68 21.23 -5.55
CA GLN A 63 -6.77 19.81 -5.93
C GLN A 63 -5.38 19.17 -6.04
N GLY A 64 -4.40 19.89 -6.58
CA GLY A 64 -3.01 19.44 -6.61
C GLY A 64 -2.44 19.22 -5.22
N ILE A 65 -2.68 20.15 -4.29
CA ILE A 65 -2.26 20.01 -2.89
C ILE A 65 -2.95 18.81 -2.24
N ASN A 66 -4.27 18.65 -2.41
CA ASN A 66 -5.00 17.51 -1.86
C ASN A 66 -4.45 16.17 -2.38
N TYR A 67 -4.13 16.08 -3.68
CA TYR A 67 -3.52 14.88 -4.25
C TYR A 67 -2.14 14.60 -3.64
N ALA A 68 -1.28 15.61 -3.55
CA ALA A 68 0.05 15.46 -2.96
C ALA A 68 -0.02 15.02 -1.49
N THR A 69 -0.93 15.62 -0.71
CA THR A 69 -1.17 15.23 0.68
C THR A 69 -1.66 13.78 0.77
N ALA A 70 -2.66 13.40 -0.02
CA ALA A 70 -3.16 12.02 -0.04
C ALA A 70 -2.07 11.02 -0.42
N PHE A 71 -1.28 11.32 -1.46
CA PHE A 71 -0.17 10.48 -1.92
C PHE A 71 0.86 10.24 -0.82
N VAL A 72 1.28 11.30 -0.12
CA VAL A 72 2.26 11.18 0.97
C VAL A 72 1.67 10.39 2.16
N VAL A 73 0.41 10.66 2.52
CA VAL A 73 -0.27 9.95 3.61
C VAL A 73 -0.39 8.46 3.33
N GLU A 74 -0.81 8.07 2.12
CA GLU A 74 -0.89 6.66 1.72
C GLU A 74 0.48 5.96 1.75
N LYS A 75 1.54 6.66 1.31
CA LYS A 75 2.90 6.13 1.36
C LYS A 75 3.42 5.99 2.78
N ALA A 76 3.15 6.95 3.66
CA ALA A 76 3.53 6.86 5.07
C ALA A 76 2.86 5.67 5.75
N LEU A 77 1.56 5.44 5.50
CA LEU A 77 0.81 4.31 6.06
C LEU A 77 1.34 2.94 5.58
N SER A 78 1.84 2.87 4.34
CA SER A 78 2.46 1.66 3.79
C SER A 78 3.85 1.41 4.38
N VAL A 79 4.64 2.47 4.59
CA VAL A 79 6.01 2.40 5.16
C VAL A 79 5.97 2.07 6.64
N ASP A 80 4.98 2.57 7.38
CA ASP A 80 4.75 2.26 8.80
C ASP A 80 4.64 0.73 9.02
N ASN A 81 3.84 0.06 8.19
CA ASN A 81 3.69 -1.38 8.22
C ASN A 81 5.01 -2.12 7.89
N LEU A 82 5.75 -1.66 6.87
CA LEU A 82 7.03 -2.26 6.49
C LEU A 82 8.07 -2.13 7.62
N PHE A 83 8.12 -0.98 8.30
CA PHE A 83 9.06 -0.72 9.38
C PHE A 83 8.87 -1.70 10.55
N VAL A 84 7.62 -1.92 10.97
CA VAL A 84 7.30 -2.89 12.03
C VAL A 84 7.80 -4.30 11.65
N PHE A 85 7.59 -4.74 10.41
CA PHE A 85 8.09 -6.03 9.95
C PHE A 85 9.62 -6.11 9.93
N LEU A 86 10.32 -5.05 9.47
CA LEU A 86 11.78 -5.01 9.50
C LEU A 86 12.33 -5.17 10.91
N VAL A 87 11.75 -4.48 11.89
CA VAL A 87 12.17 -4.56 13.30
C VAL A 87 11.96 -5.97 13.85
N ILE A 88 10.78 -6.56 13.61
CA ILE A 88 10.44 -7.91 14.07
C ILE A 88 11.40 -8.95 13.46
N PHE A 89 11.60 -8.94 12.14
CA PHE A 89 12.49 -9.91 11.49
C PHE A 89 13.94 -9.75 11.93
N THR A 90 14.41 -8.51 12.11
CA THR A 90 15.75 -8.24 12.63
C THR A 90 15.91 -8.75 14.07
N TYR A 91 14.90 -8.54 14.92
CA TYR A 91 14.90 -9.02 16.30
C TYR A 91 15.00 -10.55 16.39
N PHE A 92 14.31 -11.28 15.49
CA PHE A 92 14.38 -12.74 15.43
C PHE A 92 15.54 -13.29 14.59
N GLY A 93 16.42 -12.43 14.07
CA GLY A 93 17.58 -12.85 13.26
C GLY A 93 17.21 -13.44 11.89
N LEU A 94 16.02 -13.14 11.37
CA LEU A 94 15.58 -13.58 10.05
C LEU A 94 16.21 -12.68 8.98
N GLN A 95 16.92 -13.30 8.02
CA GLN A 95 17.60 -12.57 6.95
C GLN A 95 16.59 -12.14 5.87
N ILE A 96 16.43 -10.84 5.69
CA ILE A 96 15.36 -10.22 4.87
C ILE A 96 15.78 -10.11 3.39
N VAL A 97 17.07 -10.25 3.09
CA VAL A 97 17.63 -10.13 1.75
C VAL A 97 18.28 -11.47 1.36
N PRO A 98 17.81 -12.15 0.30
CA PRO A 98 18.56 -13.27 -0.25
C PRO A 98 19.89 -12.75 -0.81
N ALA A 99 20.98 -13.37 -0.37
CA ALA A 99 22.31 -13.15 -0.92
C ALA A 99 22.36 -13.47 -2.43
#